data_AF-A0A257A8K4-F1
#
_entry.id   AF-A0A257A8K4-F1
#
_cell.length_a   1.000
_cell.length_b   1.000
_cell.length_c   1.000
_cell.angle_alpha   90.00
_cell.angle_beta   90.00
_cell.angle_gamma   90.00
#
_symmetry.space_group_name_H-M   'P 1'
#
loop_
_entity.id
_entity.type
_entity.pdbx_description
1 polymer ?
#
loop_
_entity_poly.entity_id
_entity_poly.type
_entity_poly.pdbx_seq_one_letter_code
_entity_poly.pdbx_strand_id
1 'polypeptide(L)'
;MYTETLLWVWRGFKVSGVEMSVPISVEVSVFYCNAALRLCQIARTLYSNGKYKEGAKICKFVSTLCKMRPHPSCQEESKLCFTAAQYFEKGDINNGEKFCKRARTICPRNFRAYGE
;
A
#
# COMPACT_ATOMS: atom_id res chain seq x y z
N MET A 1 -35.78 -18.50 -54.94
CA MET A 1 -35.51 -19.54 -53.92
C MET A 1 -34.86 -18.87 -52.72
N TYR A 2 -35.69 -18.46 -51.77
CA TYR A 2 -35.26 -18.11 -50.42
C TYR A 2 -35.56 -19.33 -49.57
N THR A 3 -34.53 -19.94 -48.99
CA THR A 3 -34.70 -20.99 -47.98
C THR A 3 -33.75 -20.72 -46.82
N GLU A 4 -34.38 -20.29 -45.72
CA GLU A 4 -34.17 -20.82 -44.37
C GLU A 4 -32.88 -20.42 -43.62
N THR A 5 -33.02 -19.28 -42.93
CA THR A 5 -32.78 -19.14 -41.50
C THR A 5 -32.89 -20.47 -40.73
N LEU A 6 -31.76 -20.93 -40.14
CA LEU A 6 -31.60 -21.60 -38.84
C LEU A 6 -30.34 -22.47 -38.87
N LEU A 7 -29.19 -21.91 -38.50
CA LEU A 7 -28.01 -22.66 -38.05
C LEU A 7 -27.00 -21.71 -37.36
N TRP A 8 -27.50 -20.95 -36.37
CA TRP A 8 -26.64 -20.41 -35.31
C TRP A 8 -26.25 -21.55 -34.36
N VAL A 9 -25.46 -22.49 -34.87
CA VAL A 9 -24.74 -23.45 -34.06
C VAL A 9 -23.55 -22.70 -33.47
N TRP A 10 -23.71 -22.35 -32.20
CA TRP A 10 -22.69 -22.18 -31.17
C TRP A 10 -21.29 -22.62 -31.63
N ARG A 11 -20.57 -21.74 -32.33
CA ARG A 11 -19.12 -21.83 -32.42
C ARG A 11 -18.58 -21.38 -31.07
N GLY A 12 -18.40 -22.37 -30.20
CA GLY A 12 -17.79 -22.22 -28.90
C GLY A 12 -16.48 -21.46 -29.03
N PHE A 13 -16.46 -20.25 -28.49
CA PHE A 13 -15.23 -19.55 -28.17
C PHE A 13 -14.62 -20.27 -26.96
N LYS A 14 -13.77 -21.26 -27.22
CA LYS A 14 -12.89 -21.84 -26.21
C LYS A 14 -11.77 -20.83 -25.95
N VAL A 15 -12.03 -19.84 -25.10
CA VAL A 15 -10.96 -19.11 -24.41
C VAL A 15 -10.51 -20.02 -23.27
N SER A 16 -9.26 -20.45 -23.35
CA SER A 16 -8.56 -21.27 -22.38
C SER A 16 -8.88 -20.81 -20.96
N GLY A 17 -9.54 -21.68 -20.19
CA GLY A 17 -9.88 -21.44 -18.80
C GLY A 17 -8.60 -21.27 -17.97
N VAL A 18 -8.27 -20.02 -17.65
CA VAL A 18 -7.47 -19.69 -16.48
C VAL A 18 -8.42 -19.02 -15.51
N GLU A 19 -8.94 -19.79 -14.57
CA GLU A 19 -9.64 -19.25 -13.42
C GLU A 19 -8.60 -18.50 -12.58
N MET A 20 -8.39 -17.21 -12.87
CA MET A 20 -7.52 -16.34 -12.08
C MET A 20 -8.21 -16.01 -10.75
N SER A 21 -8.31 -16.99 -9.86
CA SER A 21 -8.65 -16.73 -8.47
C SER A 21 -7.45 -16.06 -7.81
N VAL A 22 -7.58 -14.75 -7.54
CA VAL A 22 -6.59 -14.02 -6.77
C VAL A 22 -6.71 -14.47 -5.30
N PRO A 23 -5.60 -14.80 -4.61
CA PRO A 23 -5.68 -15.16 -3.20
C PRO A 23 -6.31 -14.03 -2.40
N ILE A 24 -7.22 -14.36 -1.47
CA ILE A 24 -7.90 -13.35 -0.63
C ILE A 24 -6.90 -12.45 0.11
N SER A 25 -5.73 -12.99 0.47
CA SER A 25 -4.64 -12.25 1.10
C SER A 25 -4.11 -11.11 0.21
N VAL A 26 -4.08 -11.29 -1.12
CA VAL A 26 -3.65 -10.28 -2.07
C VAL A 26 -4.70 -9.17 -2.18
N GLU A 27 -5.98 -9.53 -2.26
CA GLU A 27 -7.09 -8.57 -2.34
C GLU A 27 -7.16 -7.69 -1.08
N VAL A 28 -7.14 -8.33 0.10
CA VAL A 28 -7.16 -7.63 1.40
C VAL A 28 -5.91 -6.77 1.61
N SER A 29 -4.76 -7.16 1.03
CA SER A 29 -3.54 -6.35 1.13
C SER A 29 -3.65 -4.98 0.43
N VAL A 30 -4.52 -4.83 -0.57
CA VAL A 30 -4.81 -3.54 -1.21
C VAL A 30 -5.54 -2.62 -0.26
N PHE A 31 -6.53 -3.15 0.48
CA PHE A 31 -7.25 -2.40 1.50
C PHE A 31 -6.30 -1.88 2.59
N TYR A 32 -5.43 -2.74 3.13
CA TYR A 32 -4.44 -2.33 4.13
C TYR A 32 -3.46 -1.28 3.58
N CYS A 33 -3.03 -1.41 2.33
CA CYS A 33 -2.15 -0.43 1.69
C CYS A 33 -2.81 0.95 1.59
N ASN A 34 -4.08 1.02 1.20
CA ASN A 34 -4.80 2.30 1.11
C ASN A 34 -5.00 2.94 2.49
N ALA A 35 -5.31 2.14 3.52
CA ALA A 35 -5.40 2.62 4.89
C ALA A 35 -4.03 3.15 5.39
N ALA A 36 -2.95 2.40 5.14
CA ALA A 36 -1.59 2.77 5.50
C ALA A 36 -1.16 4.11 4.87
N LEU A 37 -1.49 4.35 3.60
CA LEU A 37 -1.17 5.61 2.91
C LEU A 37 -1.86 6.83 3.55
N ARG A 38 -3.16 6.72 3.86
CA ARG A 38 -3.91 7.78 4.53
C ARG A 38 -3.35 8.07 5.92
N LEU A 39 -3.09 7.02 6.71
CA LEU A 39 -2.50 7.15 8.03
C LEU A 39 -1.07 7.70 8.00
N CYS A 40 -0.27 7.31 6.99
CA CYS A 40 1.07 7.87 6.77
C CYS A 40 1.02 9.37 6.46
N GLN A 41 0.04 9.83 5.69
CA GLN A 41 -0.19 11.26 5.47
C GLN A 41 -0.54 11.98 6.78
N ILE A 42 -1.47 11.43 7.57
CA ILE A 42 -1.85 12.01 8.87
C ILE A 42 -0.65 12.09 9.82
N ALA A 43 0.15 11.02 9.93
CA ALA A 43 1.36 11.00 10.75
C ALA A 43 2.34 12.11 10.35
N ARG A 44 2.54 12.32 9.05
CA ARG A 44 3.40 13.40 8.53
C ARG A 44 2.86 14.79 8.85
N THR A 45 1.56 15.00 8.76
CA THR A 45 0.93 16.26 9.18
C THR A 45 1.12 16.51 10.67
N LEU A 46 1.07 15.47 11.51
CA LEU A 46 1.40 15.60 12.92
C LEU A 46 2.87 15.98 13.15
N TYR A 47 3.79 15.35 12.42
CA TYR A 47 5.21 15.68 12.48
C TYR A 47 5.48 17.14 12.06
N SER A 48 4.88 17.63 10.98
CA SER A 48 5.03 19.03 10.57
C SER A 48 4.48 20.03 11.58
N ASN A 49 3.53 19.60 12.42
CA ASN A 49 2.95 20.39 13.50
C ASN A 49 3.67 20.21 14.85
N GLY A 50 4.83 19.53 14.88
CA GLY A 50 5.59 19.27 16.10
C GLY A 50 4.98 18.19 17.03
N LYS A 51 3.89 17.53 16.62
CA LYS A 51 3.19 16.49 17.38
C LYS A 51 3.83 15.11 17.16
N TYR A 52 5.10 14.99 17.54
CA TYR A 52 5.92 13.83 17.20
C TYR A 52 5.47 12.53 17.88
N LYS A 53 5.06 12.58 19.14
CA LYS A 53 4.61 11.38 19.87
C LYS A 53 3.30 10.84 19.31
N GLU A 54 2.35 11.72 18.98
CA GLU A 54 1.09 11.35 18.34
C GLU A 54 1.33 10.77 16.94
N GLY A 55 2.17 11.45 16.13
CA GLY A 55 2.53 10.95 14.81
C GLY A 55 3.22 9.59 14.87
N ALA A 56 4.08 9.35 15.88
CA ALA A 56 4.77 8.09 16.08
C ALA A 56 3.82 6.93 16.39
N LYS A 57 2.78 7.15 17.21
CA LYS A 57 1.74 6.12 17.46
C LYS A 57 1.07 5.69 16.15
N ILE A 58 0.72 6.64 15.30
CA ILE A 58 0.14 6.34 13.99
C ILE A 58 1.15 5.64 13.09
N CYS A 59 2.41 6.09 13.06
CA CYS A 59 3.47 5.50 12.25
C CYS A 59 3.78 4.04 12.64
N LYS A 60 3.71 3.68 13.93
CA LYS A 60 3.76 2.28 14.40
C LYS A 60 2.59 1.47 13.88
N PHE A 61 1.40 2.03 13.84
CA PHE A 61 0.26 1.33 13.26
C PHE A 61 0.38 1.19 11.73
N VAL A 62 0.92 2.19 11.05
CA VAL A 62 1.25 2.10 9.62
C VAL A 62 2.22 0.95 9.35
N SER A 63 3.24 0.75 10.19
CA SER A 63 4.19 -0.35 9.97
C SER A 63 3.51 -1.73 10.03
N THR A 64 2.52 -1.95 10.90
CA THR A 64 1.80 -3.23 10.94
C THR A 64 0.98 -3.45 9.67
N LEU A 65 0.36 -2.41 9.13
CA LEU A 65 -0.38 -2.48 7.87
C LEU A 65 0.54 -2.74 6.66
N CYS A 66 1.69 -2.06 6.59
CA CYS A 66 2.66 -2.27 5.51
C CYS A 66 3.24 -3.70 5.54
N LYS A 67 3.40 -4.29 6.73
CA LYS A 67 3.83 -5.70 6.88
C LYS A 67 2.83 -6.71 6.31
N MET A 68 1.56 -6.35 6.14
CA MET A 68 0.55 -7.25 5.54
C MET A 68 0.68 -7.36 4.01
N ARG A 69 1.49 -6.51 3.36
CA ARG A 69 1.77 -6.61 1.93
C ARG A 69 2.85 -7.67 1.67
N PRO A 70 2.63 -8.64 0.78
CA PRO A 70 3.62 -9.68 0.48
C PRO A 70 4.85 -9.14 -0.29
N HIS A 71 4.80 -7.91 -0.79
CA HIS A 71 5.90 -7.32 -1.55
C HIS A 71 7.13 -7.06 -0.66
N PRO A 72 8.36 -7.48 -1.05
CA PRO A 72 9.56 -7.32 -0.23
C PRO A 72 9.85 -5.87 0.19
N SER A 73 9.66 -4.90 -0.72
CA SER A 73 9.82 -3.48 -0.38
C SER A 73 8.88 -3.02 0.74
N CYS A 74 7.66 -3.57 0.84
CA CYS A 74 6.71 -3.23 1.90
C CYS A 74 7.13 -3.84 3.25
N GLN A 75 7.73 -5.04 3.22
CA GLN A 75 8.32 -5.64 4.42
C GLN A 75 9.47 -4.79 4.96
N GLU A 76 10.36 -4.32 4.08
CA GLU A 76 11.45 -3.43 4.49
C GLU A 76 10.94 -2.04 4.92
N GLU A 77 9.98 -1.48 4.20
CA GLU A 77 9.31 -0.22 4.56
C GLU A 77 8.72 -0.30 5.97
N SER A 78 8.06 -1.41 6.31
CA SER A 78 7.47 -1.60 7.64
C SER A 78 8.50 -1.46 8.77
N LYS A 79 9.69 -2.05 8.59
CA LYS A 79 10.77 -1.96 9.58
C LYS A 79 11.25 -0.52 9.72
N LEU A 80 11.46 0.17 8.59
CA LEU A 80 11.88 1.58 8.59
C LEU A 80 10.83 2.49 9.23
N CYS A 81 9.54 2.28 8.97
CA CYS A 81 8.44 3.01 9.62
C CYS A 81 8.44 2.78 11.13
N PHE A 82 8.63 1.54 11.58
CA PHE A 82 8.71 1.22 13.00
C PHE A 82 9.91 1.91 13.67
N THR A 83 11.09 1.84 13.04
CA THR A 83 12.30 2.51 13.54
C THR A 83 12.13 4.03 13.58
N ALA A 84 11.57 4.64 12.54
CA ALA A 84 11.26 6.07 12.53
C ALA A 84 10.37 6.46 13.71
N ALA A 85 9.31 5.69 13.96
CA ALA A 85 8.40 5.93 15.07
C ALA A 85 9.08 5.83 16.44
N GLN A 86 9.99 4.86 16.63
CA GLN A 86 10.77 4.75 17.87
C GLN A 86 11.65 5.97 18.12
N TYR A 87 12.28 6.53 17.08
CA TYR A 87 13.07 7.76 17.21
C TYR A 87 12.19 8.97 17.56
N PHE A 88 11.05 9.14 16.87
CA PHE A 88 10.10 10.21 17.19
C PHE A 88 9.54 10.12 18.61
N GLU A 89 9.26 8.93 19.13
CA GLU A 89 8.82 8.74 20.53
C GLU A 89 9.89 9.17 21.55
N LYS A 90 11.15 8.91 21.24
CA LYS A 90 12.31 9.29 22.06
C LYS A 90 12.68 10.77 21.94
N GLY A 91 12.04 11.52 21.03
CA GLY A 91 12.35 12.91 20.76
C GLY A 91 13.54 13.13 19.82
N ASP A 92 14.08 12.07 19.21
CA ASP A 92 15.16 12.16 18.23
C ASP A 92 14.57 12.41 16.83
N ILE A 93 14.30 13.68 16.55
CA ILE A 93 13.59 14.11 15.34
C ILE A 93 14.42 13.85 14.08
N ASN A 94 15.72 14.12 14.13
CA ASN A 94 16.62 13.97 12.99
C ASN A 94 16.69 12.53 12.49
N ASN A 95 16.86 11.57 13.40
CA ASN A 95 16.84 10.15 13.01
C ASN A 95 15.43 9.71 12.61
N GLY A 96 14.38 10.17 13.30
CA GLY A 96 13.00 9.93 12.91
C GLY A 96 12.72 10.31 11.46
N GLU A 97 13.11 11.52 11.05
CA GLU A 97 12.97 12.01 9.68
C GLU A 97 13.82 11.23 8.68
N LYS A 98 15.06 10.91 9.02
CA LYS A 98 15.96 10.10 8.17
C LYS A 98 15.33 8.75 7.81
N PHE A 99 14.83 8.03 8.81
CA PHE A 99 14.18 6.73 8.59
C PHE A 99 12.82 6.89 7.89
N CYS A 100 12.02 7.90 8.25
CA CYS A 100 10.74 8.18 7.59
C CYS A 100 10.92 8.51 6.09
N LYS A 101 11.94 9.32 5.75
CA LYS A 101 12.28 9.62 4.35
C LYS A 101 12.69 8.36 3.60
N ARG A 102 13.54 7.52 4.20
CA ARG A 102 13.97 6.25 3.59
C ARG A 102 12.79 5.30 3.34
N ALA A 103 11.90 5.13 4.32
CA ALA A 103 10.70 4.31 4.18
C ALA A 103 9.84 4.75 2.98
N ARG A 104 9.62 6.07 2.89
CA ARG A 104 8.86 6.69 1.80
C ARG A 104 9.52 6.54 0.43
N THR A 105 10.84 6.57 0.35
CA THR A 105 11.55 6.38 -0.92
C THR A 105 11.36 4.96 -1.48
N ILE A 106 11.31 3.95 -0.61
CA ILE A 106 11.19 2.55 -1.05
C ILE A 106 9.75 2.06 -1.20
N CYS A 107 8.78 2.82 -0.69
CA CYS A 107 7.37 2.48 -0.80
C CYS A 107 6.90 2.61 -2.27
N PRO A 108 6.49 1.50 -2.94
CA PRO A 108 6.10 1.53 -4.35
C PRO A 108 4.81 2.32 -4.60
N ARG A 109 4.05 2.61 -3.54
CA ARG A 109 2.78 3.33 -3.57
C ARG A 109 2.87 4.72 -2.93
N ASN A 110 4.05 5.15 -2.51
CA ASN A 110 4.29 6.53 -2.09
C ASN A 110 4.61 7.40 -3.31
N PHE A 111 3.67 7.47 -4.26
CA PHE A 111 3.75 8.43 -5.34
C PHE A 111 3.43 9.81 -4.78
N ARG A 112 4.37 10.75 -4.93
CA ARG A 112 4.03 12.18 -4.93
C ARG A 112 3.37 12.44 -6.26
N ALA A 113 2.09 12.80 -6.28
CA ALA A 113 1.57 13.51 -7.44
C ALA A 113 2.36 14.82 -7.52
N TYR A 114 3.34 14.89 -8.42
CA TYR A 114 3.80 16.17 -8.91
C TYR A 114 2.65 16.67 -9.79
N GLY A 115 1.80 17.53 -9.22
CA GLY A 115 0.99 18.41 -10.04
C GLY A 115 1.93 19.43 -10.66
N GLU A 116 1.79 19.65 -11.96
CA GLU A 116 2.39 20.79 -12.67
C GLU A 116 1.97 22.13 -12.04
#